data_AF-A0A7C6D9Z7-F1
#
_entry.id   AF-A0A7C6D9Z7-F1
#
_cell.length_a   1.000
_cell.length_b   1.000
_cell.length_c   1.000
_cell.angle_alpha   90.00
_cell.angle_beta   90.00
_cell.angle_gamma   90.00
#
_symmetry.space_group_name_H-M   'P 1'
#
loop_
_entity.id
_entity.type
_entity.pdbx_description
1 polymer ?
#
loop_
_entity_poly.entity_id
_entity_poly.type
_entity_poly.pdbx_seq_one_letter_code
_entity_poly.pdbx_strand_id
1 'polypeptide(L)'
;MKARYPIEAFALAMVVFSQNMRNALITGILILFITTLGLVIDRIFGDKIPKWSRISCNIILMVALTYSIFQVVLLAILGFETQNTDYILHVFLGLLIAKYIIDVEGDPDYNRLFLEGAGAYAVLLIISVIREFMSAGAVFGFKIAELSFKSNGFSNVIMGFLLTGIGLAILNRIFNISGNLAMSESLLVIIPVVLAIQPFTVDSVSQSVSMIITIATALVLFYSVKKYLVFSRLSKDIKNLPVDMVSMGIIYMILSMF
;
A
#
# COMPACT_ATOMS: atom_id res chain seq x y z
N MET A 1 10.37 -3.18 -18.26
CA MET A 1 10.70 -3.93 -17.01
C MET A 1 9.60 -4.94 -16.81
N LYS A 2 9.86 -6.22 -16.53
CA LYS A 2 8.76 -7.14 -16.22
C LYS A 2 8.36 -6.97 -14.75
N ALA A 3 7.47 -6.01 -14.48
CA ALA A 3 6.77 -5.96 -13.19
C ALA A 3 6.00 -7.28 -13.04
N ARG A 4 6.23 -8.00 -11.94
CA ARG A 4 5.73 -9.38 -11.78
C ARG A 4 4.35 -9.45 -11.13
N TYR A 5 4.03 -8.46 -10.30
CA TYR A 5 2.73 -8.22 -9.67
C TYR A 5 2.67 -6.74 -9.23
N PRO A 6 1.49 -6.18 -8.90
CA PRO A 6 1.35 -4.78 -8.49
C PRO A 6 1.87 -4.56 -7.06
N ILE A 7 3.20 -4.63 -6.87
CA ILE A 7 3.88 -4.58 -5.56
C ILE A 7 3.48 -3.33 -4.77
N GLU A 8 3.40 -2.20 -5.46
CA GLU A 8 3.18 -0.90 -4.85
C GLU A 8 1.73 -0.74 -4.35
N ALA A 9 0.75 -1.29 -5.08
CA ALA A 9 -0.64 -1.36 -4.64
C ALA A 9 -0.79 -2.26 -3.40
N PHE A 10 -0.12 -3.41 -3.37
CA PHE A 10 -0.07 -4.27 -2.21
C PHE A 10 0.63 -3.62 -1.02
N ALA A 11 1.73 -2.89 -1.25
CA ALA A 11 2.42 -2.15 -0.20
C ALA A 11 1.51 -1.09 0.45
N LEU A 12 0.79 -0.30 -0.36
CA LEU A 12 -0.19 0.66 0.15
C LEU A 12 -1.26 -0.05 1.00
N ALA A 13 -1.77 -1.19 0.52
CA ALA A 13 -2.76 -1.95 1.26
C ALA A 13 -2.22 -2.55 2.56
N MET A 14 -0.97 -3.03 2.58
CA MET A 14 -0.31 -3.52 3.78
C MET A 14 -0.11 -2.42 4.82
N VAL A 15 0.15 -1.18 4.41
CA VAL A 15 0.31 -0.07 5.35
C VAL A 15 -1.03 0.33 5.97
N VAL A 16 -2.06 0.51 5.13
CA VAL A 16 -3.30 1.17 5.57
C VAL A 16 -4.39 0.17 5.92
N PHE A 17 -4.72 -0.76 5.03
CA PHE A 17 -5.87 -1.65 5.17
C PHE A 17 -5.61 -2.88 6.06
N SER A 18 -4.38 -3.08 6.54
CA SER A 18 -4.05 -4.19 7.45
C SER A 18 -4.45 -3.96 8.92
N GLN A 19 -5.06 -2.81 9.25
CA GLN A 19 -5.56 -2.56 10.61
C GLN A 19 -6.65 -3.57 11.05
N ASN A 20 -7.48 -4.01 10.11
CA ASN A 20 -8.59 -4.94 10.36
C ASN A 20 -8.53 -6.09 9.35
N MET A 21 -8.54 -7.34 9.84
CA MET A 21 -8.41 -8.52 9.00
C MET A 21 -9.53 -8.62 7.96
N ARG A 22 -10.75 -8.19 8.29
CA ARG A 22 -11.87 -8.19 7.34
C ARG A 22 -11.58 -7.26 6.16
N ASN A 23 -11.06 -6.07 6.43
CA ASN A 23 -10.70 -5.10 5.38
C ASN A 23 -9.50 -5.59 4.57
N ALA A 24 -8.48 -6.16 5.23
CA ALA A 24 -7.31 -6.70 4.57
C ALA A 24 -7.65 -7.85 3.60
N LEU A 25 -8.52 -8.77 4.02
CA LEU A 25 -9.01 -9.89 3.21
C LEU A 25 -9.67 -9.40 1.92
N ILE A 26 -10.60 -8.46 2.05
CA ILE A 26 -11.38 -7.96 0.92
C ILE A 26 -10.51 -7.13 -0.01
N THR A 27 -9.68 -6.24 0.56
CA THR A 27 -8.76 -5.41 -0.21
C THR A 27 -7.81 -6.26 -1.05
N GLY A 28 -7.25 -7.32 -0.48
CA GLY A 28 -6.34 -8.21 -1.22
C GLY A 28 -7.03 -8.95 -2.37
N ILE A 29 -8.25 -9.46 -2.16
CA ILE A 29 -9.06 -10.07 -3.23
C ILE A 29 -9.36 -9.05 -4.32
N LEU A 30 -9.77 -7.83 -3.95
CA LEU A 30 -10.09 -6.77 -4.89
C LEU A 30 -8.88 -6.33 -5.70
N ILE A 31 -7.70 -6.19 -5.10
CA ILE A 31 -6.48 -5.84 -5.84
C ILE A 31 -6.20 -6.89 -6.93
N LEU A 32 -6.25 -8.19 -6.60
CA LEU A 32 -6.02 -9.25 -7.58
C LEU A 32 -7.10 -9.26 -8.67
N PHE A 33 -8.37 -9.16 -8.29
CA PHE A 33 -9.49 -9.14 -9.22
C PHE A 33 -9.43 -7.95 -10.18
N ILE A 34 -9.20 -6.75 -9.66
CA ILE A 34 -9.16 -5.53 -10.46
C ILE A 34 -7.91 -5.50 -11.36
N THR A 35 -6.77 -5.96 -10.86
CA THR A 35 -5.54 -6.05 -11.67
C THR A 35 -5.71 -7.02 -12.83
N THR A 36 -6.28 -8.20 -12.57
CA THR A 36 -6.52 -9.21 -13.61
C THR A 36 -7.55 -8.73 -14.64
N LEU A 37 -8.64 -8.14 -14.19
CA LEU A 37 -9.63 -7.50 -15.05
C LEU A 37 -9.00 -6.40 -15.91
N GLY A 38 -8.19 -5.53 -15.31
CA GLY A 38 -7.51 -4.45 -16.02
C GLY A 38 -6.55 -4.94 -17.11
N LEU A 39 -5.78 -6.02 -16.84
CA LEU A 39 -4.94 -6.66 -17.85
C LEU A 39 -5.77 -7.28 -18.98
N VAL A 40 -6.92 -7.90 -18.68
CA VAL A 40 -7.80 -8.48 -19.69
C VAL A 40 -8.39 -7.38 -20.58
N ILE A 41 -8.84 -6.26 -20.00
CA ILE A 41 -9.36 -5.13 -20.78
C ILE A 41 -8.26 -4.50 -21.62
N ASP A 42 -7.08 -4.23 -21.06
CA ASP A 42 -5.96 -3.67 -21.82
C ASP A 42 -5.57 -4.58 -22.98
N ARG A 43 -5.64 -5.90 -22.82
CA ARG A 43 -5.39 -6.83 -23.94
C ARG A 43 -6.44 -6.75 -25.04
N ILE A 44 -7.72 -6.61 -24.69
CA ILE A 44 -8.83 -6.57 -25.67
C ILE A 44 -8.79 -5.29 -26.51
N PHE A 45 -8.42 -4.16 -25.89
CA PHE A 45 -8.49 -2.84 -26.52
C PHE A 45 -7.12 -2.26 -26.89
N GLY A 46 -6.04 -2.73 -26.26
CA GLY A 46 -4.72 -2.12 -26.31
C GLY A 46 -4.01 -2.25 -27.65
N ASP A 47 -4.36 -3.25 -28.46
CA ASP A 47 -3.84 -3.40 -29.84
C ASP A 47 -4.53 -2.45 -30.83
N LYS A 48 -5.68 -1.90 -30.47
CA LYS A 48 -6.49 -1.01 -31.33
C LYS A 48 -6.25 0.47 -31.09
N ILE A 49 -5.53 0.82 -30.02
CA ILE A 49 -5.42 2.20 -29.51
C ILE A 49 -3.94 2.63 -29.51
N PRO A 50 -3.62 3.86 -29.96
CA PRO A 50 -2.26 4.39 -29.87
C PRO A 50 -1.80 4.48 -28.41
N LYS A 51 -0.50 4.22 -28.16
CA LYS A 51 0.08 4.12 -26.80
C LYS A 51 -0.31 5.27 -25.86
N TRP A 52 -0.26 6.53 -26.32
CA TRP A 52 -0.60 7.71 -25.52
C TRP A 52 -2.05 7.72 -25.02
N SER A 53 -2.98 7.34 -25.90
CA SER A 53 -4.40 7.25 -25.54
C SER A 53 -4.66 6.05 -24.64
N ARG A 54 -3.99 4.90 -24.89
CA ARG A 54 -4.11 3.69 -24.08
C ARG A 54 -3.73 3.94 -22.62
N ILE A 55 -2.61 4.63 -22.39
CA ILE A 55 -2.15 5.00 -21.04
C ILE A 55 -3.23 5.81 -20.30
N SER A 56 -3.75 6.86 -20.94
CA SER A 56 -4.75 7.74 -20.32
C SER A 56 -6.07 7.00 -20.04
N CYS A 57 -6.54 6.20 -21.00
CA CYS A 57 -7.75 5.40 -20.86
C CYS A 57 -7.61 4.38 -19.72
N ASN A 58 -6.48 3.68 -19.63
CA ASN A 58 -6.25 2.72 -18.56
C ASN A 58 -6.22 3.39 -17.19
N ILE A 59 -5.58 4.55 -17.05
CA ILE A 59 -5.59 5.30 -15.79
C ILE A 59 -7.02 5.66 -15.37
N ILE A 60 -7.80 6.26 -16.27
CA ILE A 60 -9.17 6.67 -15.99
C ILE A 60 -10.03 5.45 -15.65
N LEU A 61 -9.93 4.39 -16.45
CA LEU A 61 -10.69 3.16 -16.27
C LEU A 61 -10.37 2.50 -14.93
N MET A 62 -9.09 2.31 -14.61
CA MET A 62 -8.70 1.61 -13.39
C MET A 62 -9.07 2.40 -12.14
N VAL A 63 -8.92 3.73 -12.14
CA VAL A 63 -9.35 4.58 -11.02
C VAL A 63 -10.87 4.55 -10.85
N ALA A 64 -11.63 4.63 -11.94
CA ALA A 64 -13.08 4.56 -11.89
C ALA A 64 -13.57 3.18 -11.39
N LEU A 65 -12.96 2.10 -11.90
CA LEU A 65 -13.27 0.73 -11.50
C LEU A 65 -12.91 0.47 -10.03
N THR A 66 -11.72 0.87 -9.57
CA THR A 66 -11.35 0.70 -8.16
C THR A 66 -12.30 1.46 -7.27
N TYR A 67 -12.54 2.75 -7.54
CA TYR A 67 -13.43 3.56 -6.72
C TYR A 67 -14.84 2.96 -6.65
N SER A 68 -15.42 2.61 -7.81
CA SER A 68 -16.78 2.07 -7.88
C SER A 68 -16.89 0.71 -7.19
N ILE A 69 -15.96 -0.22 -7.43
CA ILE A 69 -16.04 -1.58 -6.87
C ILE A 69 -15.83 -1.54 -5.36
N PHE A 70 -14.84 -0.78 -4.87
CA PHE A 70 -14.61 -0.65 -3.43
C PHE A 70 -15.81 0.02 -2.74
N GLN A 71 -16.41 1.04 -3.33
CA GLN A 71 -17.60 1.68 -2.75
C GLN A 71 -18.78 0.70 -2.65
N VAL A 72 -19.05 -0.07 -3.71
CA VAL A 72 -20.12 -1.09 -3.70
C VAL A 72 -19.83 -2.15 -2.64
N VAL A 73 -18.60 -2.67 -2.56
CA VAL A 73 -18.26 -3.74 -1.61
C VAL A 73 -18.29 -3.25 -0.17
N LEU A 74 -17.72 -2.07 0.12
CA LEU A 74 -17.66 -1.53 1.48
C LEU A 74 -19.06 -1.14 2.00
N LEU A 75 -19.88 -0.48 1.19
CA LEU A 75 -21.22 -0.05 1.59
C LEU A 75 -22.23 -1.20 1.55
N ALA A 76 -22.31 -1.95 0.45
CA ALA A 76 -23.39 -2.91 0.22
C ALA A 76 -23.14 -4.27 0.89
N ILE A 77 -21.88 -4.71 1.00
CA ILE A 77 -21.56 -6.05 1.52
C ILE A 77 -21.16 -5.99 2.99
N LEU A 78 -20.43 -4.97 3.41
CA LEU A 78 -19.86 -4.90 4.77
C LEU A 78 -20.57 -3.92 5.70
N GLY A 79 -21.37 -3.01 5.15
CA GLY A 79 -22.07 -1.98 5.92
C GLY A 79 -21.13 -1.02 6.64
N PHE A 80 -19.91 -0.81 6.13
CA PHE A 80 -18.99 0.17 6.71
C PHE A 80 -19.35 1.57 6.22
N GLU A 81 -19.39 2.55 7.14
CA GLU A 81 -19.44 3.95 6.77
C GLU A 81 -18.06 4.37 6.23
N THR A 82 -18.00 4.69 4.94
CA THR A 82 -16.77 5.18 4.31
C THR A 82 -16.46 6.58 4.84
N GLN A 83 -15.29 6.77 5.43
CA GLN A 83 -14.85 8.10 5.85
C GLN A 83 -14.39 8.91 4.64
N ASN A 84 -14.46 10.24 4.74
CA ASN A 84 -13.97 11.16 3.71
C ASN A 84 -12.44 11.07 3.48
N THR A 85 -11.68 10.25 4.18
CA THR A 85 -10.25 10.03 3.90
C THR A 85 -10.01 8.78 3.06
N ASP A 86 -10.97 7.85 3.04
CA ASP A 86 -10.84 6.56 2.37
C ASP A 86 -10.87 6.71 0.85
N TYR A 87 -11.60 7.68 0.29
CA TYR A 87 -11.66 7.87 -1.16
C TYR A 87 -10.29 8.16 -1.77
N ILE A 88 -9.44 8.91 -1.06
CA ILE A 88 -8.08 9.25 -1.53
C ILE A 88 -7.29 7.95 -1.71
N LEU A 89 -7.34 7.06 -0.71
CA LEU A 89 -6.62 5.80 -0.72
C LEU A 89 -7.06 4.89 -1.87
N HIS A 90 -8.37 4.81 -2.14
CA HIS A 90 -8.91 4.00 -3.25
C HIS A 90 -8.53 4.55 -4.64
N VAL A 91 -8.47 5.88 -4.79
CA VAL A 91 -8.01 6.53 -6.03
C VAL A 91 -6.53 6.21 -6.27
N PHE A 92 -5.67 6.38 -5.25
CA PHE A 92 -4.25 6.05 -5.37
C PHE A 92 -4.01 4.56 -5.59
N LEU A 93 -4.83 3.69 -4.99
CA LEU A 93 -4.79 2.25 -5.27
C LEU A 93 -5.08 1.97 -6.75
N GLY A 94 -6.08 2.64 -7.33
CA GLY A 94 -6.39 2.56 -8.77
C GLY A 94 -5.24 3.03 -9.66
N LEU A 95 -4.60 4.14 -9.30
CA LEU A 95 -3.42 4.65 -10.01
C LEU A 95 -2.25 3.66 -9.97
N LEU A 96 -1.99 3.05 -8.81
CA LEU A 96 -0.93 2.06 -8.65
C LEU A 96 -1.18 0.79 -9.47
N ILE A 97 -2.43 0.32 -9.51
CA ILE A 97 -2.82 -0.82 -10.36
C ILE A 97 -2.70 -0.44 -11.85
N ALA A 98 -3.14 0.76 -12.24
CA ALA A 98 -3.02 1.25 -13.61
C ALA A 98 -1.58 1.31 -14.08
N LYS A 99 -0.68 1.84 -13.24
CA LYS A 99 0.75 1.89 -13.50
C LYS A 99 1.32 0.49 -13.75
N TYR A 100 0.98 -0.48 -12.90
CA TYR A 100 1.39 -1.87 -13.11
C TYR A 100 0.95 -2.40 -14.48
N ILE A 101 -0.30 -2.18 -14.87
CA ILE A 101 -0.83 -2.62 -16.17
C ILE A 101 -0.06 -1.97 -17.33
N ILE A 102 0.25 -0.67 -17.23
CA ILE A 102 1.01 0.07 -18.24
C ILE A 102 2.45 -0.44 -18.37
N ASP A 103 3.09 -0.76 -17.24
CA ASP A 103 4.47 -1.24 -17.18
C ASP A 103 4.62 -2.67 -17.71
N VAL A 104 3.56 -3.47 -17.65
CA VAL A 104 3.50 -4.82 -18.25
C VAL A 104 3.33 -4.67 -19.77
N GLU A 105 4.41 -4.33 -20.47
CA GLU A 105 4.43 -4.39 -21.92
C GLU A 105 4.53 -5.85 -22.41
N GLY A 106 3.57 -6.28 -23.22
CA GLY A 106 3.56 -7.59 -23.89
C GLY A 106 2.54 -8.56 -23.29
N ASP A 107 2.82 -9.87 -23.40
CA ASP A 107 1.92 -10.91 -22.86
C ASP A 107 2.13 -11.06 -21.34
N PRO A 108 1.10 -10.76 -20.51
CA PRO A 108 1.20 -10.92 -19.07
C PRO A 108 1.32 -12.40 -18.68
N ASP A 109 2.30 -12.71 -17.84
CA ASP A 109 2.43 -14.03 -17.22
C ASP A 109 1.47 -14.14 -16.04
N TYR A 110 0.23 -14.56 -16.31
CA TYR A 110 -0.82 -14.69 -15.30
C TYR A 110 -0.44 -15.64 -14.17
N ASN A 111 0.27 -16.73 -14.48
CA ASN A 111 0.70 -17.69 -13.46
C ASN A 111 1.60 -17.01 -12.42
N ARG A 112 2.52 -16.18 -12.91
CA ARG A 112 3.42 -15.41 -12.03
C ARG A 112 2.70 -14.30 -11.28
N LEU A 113 1.78 -13.59 -11.93
CA LEU A 113 0.92 -12.59 -11.28
C LEU A 113 0.15 -13.22 -10.10
N PHE A 114 -0.48 -14.37 -10.32
CA PHE A 114 -1.24 -15.04 -9.26
C PHE A 114 -0.34 -15.62 -8.17
N LEU A 115 0.81 -16.19 -8.51
CA LEU A 115 1.74 -16.74 -7.52
C LEU A 115 2.32 -15.64 -6.62
N GLU A 116 2.93 -14.61 -7.22
CA GLU A 116 3.59 -13.54 -6.46
C GLU A 116 2.54 -12.62 -5.81
N GLY A 117 1.40 -12.39 -6.47
CA GLY A 117 0.25 -11.69 -5.92
C GLY A 117 -0.41 -12.42 -4.75
N ALA A 118 -0.55 -13.76 -4.80
CA ALA A 118 -1.02 -14.54 -3.67
C ALA A 118 -0.03 -14.50 -2.49
N GLY A 119 1.27 -14.49 -2.78
CA GLY A 119 2.30 -14.27 -1.76
C GLY A 119 2.15 -12.91 -1.07
N ALA A 120 1.99 -11.83 -1.85
CA ALA A 120 1.75 -10.49 -1.30
C ALA A 120 0.44 -10.43 -0.50
N TYR A 121 -0.61 -11.08 -0.99
CA TYR A 121 -1.87 -11.18 -0.29
C TYR A 121 -1.75 -11.94 1.04
N ALA A 122 -1.00 -13.06 1.07
CA ALA A 122 -0.74 -13.81 2.28
C ALA A 122 0.02 -12.96 3.32
N VAL A 123 1.03 -12.20 2.88
CA VAL A 123 1.75 -11.26 3.76
C VAL A 123 0.82 -10.19 4.32
N LEU A 124 -0.05 -9.61 3.49
CA LEU A 124 -1.07 -8.65 3.94
C LEU A 124 -1.96 -9.23 5.05
N LEU A 125 -2.43 -10.47 4.88
CA LEU A 125 -3.24 -11.15 5.89
C LEU A 125 -2.46 -11.40 7.18
N ILE A 126 -1.21 -11.88 7.09
CA ILE A 126 -0.36 -12.12 8.27
C ILE A 126 -0.13 -10.83 9.05
N ILE A 127 0.24 -9.74 8.36
CA ILE A 127 0.40 -8.41 8.98
C ILE A 127 -0.89 -8.01 9.68
N SER A 128 -2.04 -8.24 9.04
CA SER A 128 -3.31 -7.85 9.61
C SER A 128 -3.70 -8.64 10.85
N VAL A 129 -3.48 -9.96 10.85
CA VAL A 129 -3.68 -10.80 12.04
C VAL A 129 -2.81 -10.31 13.19
N ILE A 130 -1.53 -10.01 12.94
CA ILE A 130 -0.62 -9.50 13.96
C ILE A 130 -1.12 -8.16 14.52
N ARG A 131 -1.49 -7.22 13.65
CA ARG A 131 -1.95 -5.87 14.06
C ARG A 131 -3.27 -5.92 14.83
N GLU A 132 -4.25 -6.67 14.34
CA GLU A 132 -5.56 -6.78 14.99
C GLU A 132 -5.46 -7.48 16.34
N PHE A 133 -4.69 -8.57 16.41
CA PHE A 133 -4.48 -9.31 17.65
C PHE A 133 -3.71 -8.48 18.68
N MET A 134 -2.63 -7.79 18.30
CA MET A 134 -1.84 -7.00 19.24
C MET A 134 -2.53 -5.71 19.68
N SER A 135 -3.41 -5.14 18.85
CA SER A 135 -4.16 -3.92 19.20
C SER A 135 -5.41 -4.22 20.02
N ALA A 136 -6.27 -5.13 19.55
CA ALA A 136 -7.59 -5.36 20.13
C ALA A 136 -7.70 -6.71 20.86
N GLY A 137 -6.75 -7.63 20.68
CA GLY A 137 -6.88 -9.03 21.11
C GLY A 137 -7.95 -9.79 20.33
N ALA A 138 -8.28 -9.31 19.14
CA ALA A 138 -9.28 -9.89 18.27
C ALA A 138 -8.66 -10.38 16.97
N VAL A 139 -9.30 -11.36 16.35
CA VAL A 139 -9.02 -11.76 14.98
C VAL A 139 -10.36 -11.81 14.27
N PHE A 140 -10.45 -11.13 13.13
CA PHE A 140 -11.67 -11.06 12.34
C PHE A 140 -12.87 -10.43 13.09
N GLY A 141 -12.59 -9.53 14.04
CA GLY A 141 -13.57 -8.89 14.91
C GLY A 141 -14.01 -9.73 16.11
N PHE A 142 -13.58 -10.99 16.20
CA PHE A 142 -13.87 -11.84 17.37
C PHE A 142 -12.76 -11.71 18.40
N LYS A 143 -13.10 -11.23 19.60
CA LYS A 143 -12.15 -11.16 20.72
C LYS A 143 -11.73 -12.57 21.13
N ILE A 144 -10.43 -12.86 21.02
CA ILE A 144 -9.85 -14.16 21.38
C ILE A 144 -9.23 -14.08 22.79
N ALA A 145 -8.54 -12.99 23.11
CA ALA A 145 -7.82 -12.86 24.37
C ALA A 145 -7.82 -11.43 24.90
N GLU A 146 -7.97 -11.28 26.23
CA GLU A 146 -7.74 -10.02 26.95
C GLU A 146 -6.37 -10.04 27.60
N LEU A 147 -5.34 -9.76 26.79
CA LEU A 147 -3.95 -9.63 27.23
C LEU A 147 -3.69 -8.22 27.78
N SER A 148 -2.85 -8.12 28.82
CA SER A 148 -2.42 -6.86 29.43
C SER A 148 -1.46 -6.04 28.55
N PHE A 149 -0.82 -6.68 27.56
CA PHE A 149 0.15 -6.05 26.65
C PHE A 149 -0.47 -5.43 25.38
N LYS A 150 -1.81 -5.30 25.32
CA LYS A 150 -2.47 -4.64 24.18
C LYS A 150 -2.06 -3.17 24.10
N SER A 151 -1.75 -2.72 22.89
CA SER A 151 -1.45 -1.31 22.65
C SER A 151 -2.10 -0.84 21.36
N ASN A 152 -2.79 0.30 21.45
CA ASN A 152 -3.35 0.99 20.28
C ASN A 152 -2.27 1.42 19.28
N GLY A 153 -0.99 1.46 19.70
CA GLY A 153 0.15 1.70 18.81
C GLY A 153 0.27 0.67 17.67
N PHE A 154 -0.21 -0.56 17.85
CA PHE A 154 -0.22 -1.59 16.80
C PHE A 154 -1.25 -1.35 15.70
N SER A 155 -2.32 -0.60 16.00
CA SER A 155 -3.27 -0.14 14.99
C SER A 155 -2.74 1.07 14.21
N ASN A 156 -1.76 1.81 14.75
CA ASN A 156 -1.22 2.99 14.08
C ASN A 156 -0.47 2.64 12.77
N VAL A 157 -0.52 3.57 11.82
CA VAL A 157 0.15 3.50 10.51
C VAL A 157 1.66 3.29 10.63
N ILE A 158 2.28 3.76 11.72
CA ILE A 158 3.69 3.49 12.07
C ILE A 158 3.99 2.00 11.97
N MET A 159 3.19 1.16 12.64
CA MET A 159 3.36 -0.29 12.62
C MET A 159 3.01 -0.87 11.26
N GLY A 160 2.06 -0.27 10.54
CA GLY A 160 1.78 -0.59 9.13
C GLY A 160 3.02 -0.45 8.25
N PHE A 161 3.72 0.67 8.31
CA PHE A 161 4.96 0.92 7.57
C PHE A 161 6.09 -0.05 7.93
N LEU A 162 6.33 -0.27 9.22
CA LEU A 162 7.38 -1.18 9.69
C LEU A 162 7.11 -2.63 9.27
N LEU A 163 5.90 -3.13 9.49
CA LEU A 163 5.51 -4.50 9.16
C LEU A 163 5.44 -4.71 7.64
N THR A 164 4.99 -3.72 6.86
CA THR A 164 5.05 -3.78 5.39
C THR A 164 6.48 -3.89 4.92
N GLY A 165 7.40 -3.12 5.52
CA GLY A 165 8.80 -3.17 5.17
C GLY A 165 9.41 -4.57 5.38
N ILE A 166 9.14 -5.18 6.54
CA ILE A 166 9.57 -6.54 6.87
C ILE A 166 8.89 -7.57 5.96
N GLY A 167 7.58 -7.46 5.76
CA GLY A 167 6.78 -8.39 4.97
C GLY A 167 7.24 -8.45 3.51
N LEU A 168 7.48 -7.29 2.90
CA LEU A 168 8.03 -7.21 1.55
C LEU A 168 9.47 -7.74 1.46
N ALA A 169 10.30 -7.55 2.50
CA ALA A 169 11.64 -8.13 2.51
C ALA A 169 11.60 -9.67 2.51
N ILE A 170 10.69 -10.26 3.30
CA ILE A 170 10.45 -11.71 3.31
C ILE A 170 9.98 -12.16 1.93
N LEU A 171 9.04 -11.44 1.32
CA LEU A 171 8.51 -11.75 0.00
C LEU A 171 9.58 -11.68 -1.10
N ASN A 172 10.42 -10.64 -1.07
CA ASN A 172 11.54 -10.49 -1.98
C ASN A 172 12.55 -11.63 -1.82
N ARG A 173 12.77 -12.12 -0.59
CA ARG A 173 13.62 -13.27 -0.32
C ARG A 173 13.02 -14.57 -0.86
N ILE A 174 11.72 -14.81 -0.66
CA ILE A 174 11.04 -16.03 -1.13
C ILE A 174 11.09 -16.12 -2.66
N PHE A 175 10.80 -15.01 -3.35
CA PHE A 175 10.74 -14.99 -4.81
C PHE A 175 12.06 -14.59 -5.49
N ASN A 176 13.15 -14.54 -4.72
CA ASN A 176 14.49 -14.10 -5.17
C ASN A 176 14.42 -12.83 -6.04
N ILE A 177 13.56 -11.89 -5.65
CA ILE A 177 13.42 -10.59 -6.31
C ILE A 177 14.67 -9.81 -5.93
N SER A 178 15.54 -9.57 -6.90
CA SER A 178 16.82 -8.89 -6.70
C SER A 178 16.91 -7.63 -7.56
N GLY A 179 17.49 -6.57 -6.99
CA GLY A 179 17.80 -5.32 -7.70
C GLY A 179 16.61 -4.39 -7.94
N ASN A 180 16.61 -3.69 -9.08
CA ASN A 180 15.68 -2.63 -9.51
C ASN A 180 14.19 -3.04 -9.63
N LEU A 181 13.86 -4.29 -9.30
CA LEU A 181 12.48 -4.80 -9.23
C LEU A 181 11.87 -4.66 -7.82
N ALA A 182 12.68 -4.45 -6.78
CA ALA A 182 12.20 -4.14 -5.44
C ALA A 182 11.67 -2.69 -5.46
N MET A 183 10.37 -2.50 -5.13
CA MET A 183 9.64 -1.21 -5.09
C MET A 183 10.40 -0.03 -5.73
N SER A 184 10.20 0.17 -7.03
CA SER A 184 10.88 1.26 -7.74
C SER A 184 10.37 2.63 -7.29
N GLU A 185 9.09 2.75 -6.91
CA GLU A 185 8.48 4.03 -6.51
C GLU A 185 7.80 3.99 -5.14
N SER A 186 8.63 3.90 -4.09
CA SER A 186 8.21 4.08 -2.69
C SER A 186 7.43 5.37 -2.42
N LEU A 187 7.75 6.45 -3.12
CA LEU A 187 7.08 7.75 -2.98
C LEU A 187 5.59 7.67 -3.33
N LEU A 188 5.22 6.93 -4.38
CA LEU A 188 3.84 6.86 -4.84
C LEU A 188 2.94 6.11 -3.85
N VAL A 189 3.53 5.26 -3.02
CA VAL A 189 2.85 4.59 -1.89
C VAL A 189 2.79 5.48 -0.65
N ILE A 190 3.81 6.30 -0.39
CA ILE A 190 3.87 7.13 0.83
C ILE A 190 2.95 8.35 0.75
N ILE A 191 2.87 9.02 -0.41
CA ILE A 191 2.05 10.21 -0.61
C ILE A 191 0.59 10.02 -0.16
N PRO A 192 -0.15 9.00 -0.62
CA PRO A 192 -1.54 8.82 -0.19
C PRO A 192 -1.68 8.62 1.31
N VAL A 193 -0.71 7.96 1.95
CA VAL A 193 -0.73 7.73 3.39
C VAL A 193 -0.52 9.04 4.15
N VAL A 194 0.39 9.91 3.70
CA VAL A 194 0.64 11.23 4.31
C VAL A 194 -0.56 12.17 4.13
N LEU A 195 -1.25 12.09 2.99
CA LEU A 195 -2.45 12.87 2.73
C LEU A 195 -3.64 12.43 3.58
N ALA A 196 -3.84 11.12 3.72
CA ALA A 196 -4.98 10.56 4.45
C ALA A 196 -4.76 10.52 5.96
N ILE A 197 -3.52 10.25 6.41
CA ILE A 197 -3.19 10.00 7.80
C ILE A 197 -1.99 10.87 8.20
N GLN A 198 -2.33 12.01 8.79
CA GLN A 198 -1.37 13.02 9.22
C GLN A 198 -0.62 12.56 10.48
N PRO A 199 0.72 12.63 10.51
CA PRO A 199 1.51 12.21 11.67
C PRO A 199 1.33 13.09 12.91
N PHE A 200 1.01 14.38 12.75
CA PHE A 200 0.77 15.33 13.84
C PHE A 200 -0.11 16.50 13.37
N THR A 201 -0.73 17.21 14.31
CA THR A 201 -1.53 18.42 14.07
C THR A 201 -0.97 19.58 14.88
N VAL A 202 -1.00 20.79 14.31
CA VAL A 202 -0.53 22.01 14.96
C VAL A 202 -1.75 22.80 15.43
N ASP A 203 -2.07 22.72 16.71
CA ASP A 203 -3.29 23.31 17.29
C ASP A 203 -3.32 24.85 17.22
N SER A 204 -2.17 25.49 17.05
CA SER A 204 -2.04 26.96 17.04
C SER A 204 -2.38 27.62 15.69
N VAL A 205 -2.68 26.84 14.64
CA VAL A 205 -2.91 27.34 13.28
C VAL A 205 -4.20 26.78 12.69
N SER A 206 -4.80 27.47 11.71
CA SER A 206 -5.96 26.94 10.98
C SER A 206 -5.69 25.54 10.39
N GLN A 207 -6.72 24.68 10.40
CA GLN A 207 -6.62 23.27 10.02
C GLN A 207 -5.99 23.05 8.63
N SER A 208 -6.32 23.87 7.64
CA SER A 208 -5.76 23.76 6.28
C SER A 208 -4.26 24.05 6.25
N VAL A 209 -3.80 25.04 7.02
CA VAL A 209 -2.38 25.40 7.08
C VAL A 209 -1.60 24.37 7.90
N SER A 210 -2.17 23.87 9.00
CA SER A 210 -1.60 22.75 9.75
C SER A 210 -1.40 21.53 8.84
N MET A 211 -2.40 21.16 8.05
CA MET A 211 -2.31 20.04 7.12
C MET A 211 -1.16 20.20 6.11
N ILE A 212 -1.02 21.39 5.50
CA ILE A 212 0.06 21.68 4.55
C ILE A 212 1.43 21.55 5.23
N ILE A 213 1.59 22.11 6.44
CA ILE A 213 2.86 22.05 7.18
C ILE A 213 3.22 20.61 7.53
N THR A 214 2.24 19.82 7.99
CA THR A 214 2.46 18.42 8.36
C THR A 214 2.89 17.60 7.15
N ILE A 215 2.18 17.73 6.02
CA ILE A 215 2.52 17.02 4.77
C ILE A 215 3.91 17.43 4.27
N ALA A 216 4.20 18.72 4.22
CA ALA A 216 5.49 19.23 3.76
C ALA A 216 6.64 18.71 4.63
N THR A 217 6.50 18.78 5.95
CA THR A 217 7.52 18.31 6.91
C THR A 217 7.79 16.81 6.72
N ALA A 218 6.75 15.99 6.65
CA ALA A 218 6.89 14.54 6.48
C ALA A 218 7.61 14.18 5.17
N LEU A 219 7.23 14.83 4.05
CA LEU A 219 7.84 14.59 2.75
C LEU A 219 9.28 15.10 2.65
N VAL A 220 9.59 16.26 3.24
CA VAL A 220 10.96 16.81 3.28
C VAL A 220 11.88 15.91 4.09
N LEU A 221 11.44 15.43 5.26
CA LEU A 221 12.21 14.48 6.06
C LEU A 221 12.44 13.16 5.32
N PHE A 222 11.40 12.63 4.69
CA PHE A 222 11.52 11.42 3.89
C PHE A 222 12.52 11.59 2.73
N TYR A 223 12.43 12.70 2.00
CA TYR A 223 13.36 13.01 0.91
C TYR A 223 14.81 13.16 1.41
N SER A 224 15.00 13.81 2.55
CA SER A 224 16.30 13.96 3.21
C SER A 224 16.91 12.58 3.53
N VAL A 225 16.16 11.72 4.23
CA VAL A 225 16.61 10.37 4.60
C VAL A 225 16.94 9.54 3.35
N LYS A 226 16.07 9.58 2.33
CA LYS A 226 16.28 8.85 1.07
C LYS A 226 17.59 9.26 0.39
N LYS A 227 17.94 10.55 0.40
CA LYS A 227 19.20 11.04 -0.18
C LYS A 227 20.44 10.51 0.56
N TYR A 228 20.38 10.37 1.88
CA TYR A 228 21.48 9.83 2.68
C TYR A 228 21.61 8.31 2.58
N LEU A 229 20.50 7.58 2.45
CA LEU A 229 20.49 6.11 2.35
C LEU A 229 21.17 5.56 1.10
N VAL A 230 21.19 6.32 -0.01
CA VAL A 230 21.90 5.94 -1.25
C VAL A 230 23.41 5.71 -1.02
N PHE A 231 23.98 6.33 0.01
CA PHE A 231 25.41 6.23 0.33
C PHE A 231 25.76 5.11 1.33
N SER A 232 24.78 4.33 1.78
CA SER A 232 24.99 3.29 2.79
C SER A 232 25.37 1.94 2.15
N ARG A 233 26.46 1.32 2.62
CA ARG A 233 26.85 -0.04 2.21
C ARG A 233 25.95 -1.06 2.91
N LEU A 234 24.93 -1.56 2.21
CA LEU A 234 24.01 -2.57 2.74
C LEU A 234 24.65 -3.97 2.74
N SER A 235 24.46 -4.72 3.83
CA SER A 235 24.83 -6.14 3.90
C SER A 235 23.99 -6.97 2.92
N LYS A 236 24.49 -8.14 2.52
CA LYS A 236 23.79 -9.03 1.57
C LYS A 236 22.37 -9.39 2.03
N ASP A 237 22.15 -9.50 3.34
CA ASP A 237 20.86 -9.89 3.92
C ASP A 237 19.85 -8.74 3.99
N ILE A 238 20.32 -7.49 4.07
CA ILE A 238 19.45 -6.28 4.16
C ILE A 238 19.19 -5.67 2.77
N LYS A 239 19.92 -6.11 1.73
CA LYS A 239 19.85 -5.56 0.38
C LYS A 239 18.43 -5.57 -0.24
N ASN A 240 17.54 -6.45 0.22
CA ASN A 240 16.18 -6.59 -0.32
C ASN A 240 15.10 -6.00 0.60
N LEU A 241 15.49 -5.34 1.70
CA LEU A 241 14.57 -4.63 2.59
C LEU A 241 14.12 -3.32 1.90
N PRO A 242 12.82 -3.04 1.74
CA PRO A 242 12.34 -1.74 1.31
C PRO A 242 12.57 -0.71 2.44
N VAL A 243 13.79 -0.19 2.49
CA VAL A 243 14.24 0.75 3.53
C VAL A 243 13.33 1.97 3.61
N ASP A 244 12.81 2.43 2.47
CA ASP A 244 11.92 3.58 2.39
C ASP A 244 10.64 3.42 3.26
N MET A 245 10.05 2.22 3.30
CA MET A 245 8.87 1.96 4.14
C MET A 245 9.23 1.98 5.63
N VAL A 246 10.35 1.34 5.98
CA VAL A 246 10.81 1.29 7.38
C VAL A 246 11.20 2.68 7.87
N SER A 247 11.92 3.45 7.05
CA SER A 247 12.28 4.84 7.34
C SER A 247 11.06 5.72 7.53
N MET A 248 10.02 5.57 6.69
CA MET A 248 8.79 6.33 6.87
C MET A 248 8.09 5.98 8.19
N GLY A 249 8.06 4.70 8.57
CA GLY A 249 7.55 4.27 9.88
C GLY A 249 8.29 4.95 11.04
N ILE A 250 9.63 5.04 10.98
CA ILE A 250 10.44 5.73 11.99
C ILE A 250 10.17 7.24 12.01
N ILE A 251 10.06 7.87 10.84
CA ILE A 251 9.74 9.31 10.73
C ILE A 251 8.37 9.58 11.35
N TYR A 252 7.36 8.79 11.03
CA TYR A 252 6.03 8.89 11.64
C TYR A 252 6.08 8.72 13.15
N MET A 253 6.87 7.76 13.64
CA MET A 253 7.03 7.54 15.08
C MET A 253 7.59 8.78 15.78
N ILE A 254 8.65 9.38 15.24
CA ILE A 254 9.26 10.59 15.79
C ILE A 254 8.28 11.76 15.74
N LEU A 255 7.61 11.97 14.61
CA LEU A 255 6.68 13.07 14.43
C LEU A 255 5.42 12.94 15.29
N SER A 256 4.94 11.72 15.54
CA SER A 256 3.75 11.46 16.36
C SER A 256 3.95 11.66 17.87
N MET A 257 5.18 11.89 18.32
CA MET A 257 5.48 12.19 19.72
C MET A 257 5.24 13.67 20.08
N PHE A 258 4.99 14.53 19.09
CA PHE A 258 4.78 15.97 19.25
C PHE A 258 3.32 16.34 18.98
#